data_AF-A0A7W5HA86-F1
#
_entry.id   AF-A0A7W5HA86-F1
#
_cell.length_a   1.000
_cell.length_b   1.000
_cell.length_c   1.000
_cell.angle_alpha   90.00
_cell.angle_beta   90.00
_cell.angle_gamma   90.00
#
_symmetry.space_group_name_H-M   'P 1'
#
loop_
_entity.id
_entity.type
_entity.pdbx_description
1 polymer ?
#
loop_
_entity_poly.entity_id
_entity_poly.type
_entity_poly.pdbx_seq_one_letter_code
_entity_poly.pdbx_strand_id
1 'polypeptide(L)'
;MAGLQQPLAIVRWWPQHYTLEWQVTPRAWRARGPDGAPALVKAGAVPAALCGLEHPNLARVLEQGTCWHALAWIDGPAMSEPMDGPVAPATLLAWMDGLLAGLEALHQRGLVHRDIKPANVLLAGGTPVIADFGLVCHAGPCAVRGTPASTPPEQWRGRVDARADLFAAGVLLYRLLSGTHPFAGTPFEAMAAIVAGRWPLLPGWEAVLDAALAPEPARRVADAAAFRTMLSTRKQP
;
A
#
# COMPACT_ATOMS: atom_id res chain seq x y z
N MET A 1 9.90 34.03 -18.95
CA MET A 1 11.08 33.22 -19.37
C MET A 1 10.80 31.77 -19.03
N ALA A 2 10.42 30.98 -20.02
CA ALA A 2 10.08 29.58 -19.88
C ALA A 2 11.37 28.76 -19.76
N GLY A 3 11.58 28.13 -18.59
CA GLY A 3 12.64 27.14 -18.41
C GLY A 3 12.23 25.84 -19.08
N LEU A 4 12.61 25.68 -20.35
CA LEU A 4 12.58 24.38 -21.03
C LEU A 4 13.53 23.45 -20.26
N GLN A 5 12.95 22.55 -19.45
CA GLN A 5 13.67 21.40 -18.92
C GLN A 5 14.24 20.62 -20.11
N GLN A 6 15.56 20.59 -20.22
CA GLN A 6 16.21 19.77 -21.23
C GLN A 6 15.90 18.29 -20.95
N PRO A 7 15.58 17.48 -21.98
CA PRO A 7 15.48 16.05 -21.79
C PRO A 7 16.84 15.55 -21.31
N LEU A 8 16.87 14.94 -20.12
CA LEU A 8 18.04 14.21 -19.65
C LEU A 8 18.48 13.27 -20.77
N ALA A 9 19.77 13.28 -21.09
CA ALA A 9 20.38 12.38 -22.05
C ALA A 9 19.83 10.97 -21.83
N ILE A 10 19.41 10.30 -22.91
CA ILE A 10 18.89 8.93 -22.88
C ILE A 10 20.00 8.02 -22.34
N VAL A 11 20.02 7.83 -21.03
CA VAL A 11 20.90 6.87 -20.39
C VAL A 11 20.30 5.50 -20.67
N ARG A 12 20.78 4.84 -21.72
CA ARG A 12 20.51 3.42 -22.05
C ARG A 12 21.17 2.48 -21.05
N TRP A 13 20.98 2.70 -19.75
CA TRP A 13 21.37 1.73 -18.74
C TRP A 13 20.17 1.46 -17.87
N TRP A 14 19.47 0.38 -18.23
CA TRP A 14 18.52 -0.34 -17.37
C TRP A 14 17.18 0.39 -17.11
N PRO A 15 16.04 -0.16 -17.57
CA PRO A 15 15.83 -1.39 -18.32
C PRO A 15 15.96 -1.20 -19.84
N GLN A 16 16.57 -2.16 -20.55
CA GLN A 16 16.96 -1.99 -21.97
C GLN A 16 15.79 -1.74 -22.93
N HIS A 17 14.58 -2.15 -22.56
CA HIS A 17 13.39 -2.01 -23.41
C HIS A 17 12.43 -0.89 -22.97
N TYR A 18 12.82 -0.09 -21.96
CA TYR A 18 12.03 1.05 -21.49
C TYR A 18 12.74 2.36 -21.79
N THR A 19 11.98 3.34 -22.28
CA THR A 19 12.48 4.72 -22.40
C THR A 19 12.04 5.49 -21.18
N LEU A 20 12.98 5.81 -20.28
CA LEU A 20 12.69 6.62 -19.09
C LEU A 20 12.39 8.06 -19.51
N GLU A 21 11.28 8.61 -19.01
CA GLU A 21 10.86 9.98 -19.34
C GLU A 21 11.23 10.96 -18.22
N TRP A 22 10.75 10.72 -16.99
CA TRP A 22 11.11 11.54 -15.83
C TRP A 22 11.07 10.75 -14.53
N GLN A 23 11.84 11.23 -13.54
CA GLN A 23 11.88 10.63 -12.21
C GLN A 23 10.65 11.06 -11.39
N VAL A 24 9.97 10.08 -10.78
CA VAL A 24 8.81 10.30 -9.89
C VAL A 24 9.25 10.31 -8.43
N THR A 25 10.15 9.38 -8.06
CA THR A 25 10.79 9.33 -6.74
C THR A 25 12.26 8.94 -6.91
N PRO A 26 13.12 9.03 -5.88
CA PRO A 26 14.53 8.66 -6.00
C PRO A 26 14.79 7.25 -6.56
N ARG A 27 13.80 6.35 -6.50
CA ARG A 27 13.91 4.96 -6.98
C ARG A 27 12.83 4.58 -7.99
N ALA A 28 12.11 5.53 -8.58
CA ALA A 28 11.05 5.27 -9.54
C ALA A 28 11.00 6.32 -10.65
N TRP A 29 10.76 5.85 -11.88
CA TRP A 29 10.69 6.67 -13.08
C TRP A 29 9.44 6.34 -13.86
N ARG A 30 8.78 7.36 -14.39
CA ARG A 30 7.80 7.17 -15.45
C ARG A 30 8.55 6.86 -16.75
N ALA A 31 8.06 5.89 -17.50
CA ALA A 31 8.69 5.39 -18.71
C ALA A 31 7.67 5.01 -19.78
N ARG A 32 8.14 4.81 -21.02
CA ARG A 32 7.42 4.06 -22.06
C ARG A 32 7.95 2.64 -22.15
N GLY A 33 7.04 1.67 -22.19
CA GLY A 33 7.35 0.28 -22.52
C GLY A 33 7.65 0.05 -24.00
N PRO A 34 7.95 -1.20 -24.40
CA PRO A 34 8.33 -1.55 -25.77
C PRO A 34 7.22 -1.29 -26.81
N ASP A 35 5.97 -1.36 -26.37
CA ASP A 35 4.75 -1.09 -27.14
C ASP A 35 4.33 0.39 -27.11
N GLY A 36 5.11 1.26 -26.45
CA GLY A 36 4.79 2.66 -26.24
C GLY A 36 3.77 2.93 -25.12
N ALA A 37 3.31 1.90 -24.39
CA ALA A 37 2.41 2.09 -23.26
C ALA A 37 3.16 2.77 -22.08
N PRO A 38 2.51 3.65 -21.31
CA PRO A 38 3.11 4.22 -20.11
C PRO A 38 3.32 3.16 -19.03
N ALA A 39 4.45 3.24 -18.35
CA ALA A 39 4.83 2.34 -17.26
C ALA A 39 5.52 3.12 -16.11
N LEU A 40 5.55 2.51 -14.93
CA LEU A 40 6.37 2.94 -13.81
C LEU A 40 7.51 1.93 -13.61
N VAL A 41 8.75 2.34 -13.86
CA VAL A 41 9.94 1.52 -13.62
C VAL A 41 10.50 1.86 -12.25
N LYS A 42 10.76 0.85 -11.43
CA LYS A 42 11.30 1.01 -10.08
C LYS A 42 12.57 0.20 -9.88
N ALA A 43 13.49 0.74 -9.07
CA ALA A 43 14.68 0.02 -8.64
C ALA A 43 14.33 -0.98 -7.51
N GLY A 44 14.90 -2.18 -7.60
CA GLY A 44 14.63 -3.33 -6.73
C GLY A 44 13.82 -4.41 -7.47
N ALA A 45 14.18 -5.66 -7.30
CA ALA A 45 13.36 -6.78 -7.76
C ALA A 45 12.17 -7.00 -6.81
N VAL A 46 11.14 -7.69 -7.29
CA VAL A 46 9.99 -8.12 -6.49
C VAL A 46 9.92 -9.65 -6.49
N PRO A 47 9.14 -10.28 -5.59
CA PRO A 47 8.98 -11.73 -5.63
C PRO A 47 8.36 -12.20 -6.95
N ALA A 48 8.93 -13.27 -7.53
CA ALA A 48 8.44 -13.82 -8.79
C ALA A 48 6.97 -14.27 -8.76
N ALA A 49 6.43 -14.59 -7.57
CA ALA A 49 5.02 -14.91 -7.38
C ALA A 49 4.07 -13.73 -7.69
N LEU A 50 4.56 -12.50 -7.79
CA LEU A 50 3.78 -11.34 -8.28
C LEU A 50 3.63 -11.31 -9.79
N CYS A 51 4.54 -11.94 -10.55
CA CYS A 51 4.45 -11.96 -12.00
C CYS A 51 3.22 -12.75 -12.44
N GLY A 52 2.42 -12.16 -13.32
CA GLY A 52 1.15 -12.76 -13.77
C GLY A 52 0.01 -12.69 -12.75
N LEU A 53 0.20 -12.05 -11.59
CA LEU A 53 -0.92 -11.69 -10.72
C LEU A 53 -1.64 -10.48 -11.31
N GLU A 54 -2.85 -10.71 -11.82
CA GLU A 54 -3.75 -9.66 -12.28
C GLU A 54 -4.93 -9.53 -11.31
N HIS A 55 -5.18 -8.30 -10.84
CA HIS A 55 -6.31 -7.98 -9.98
C HIS A 55 -6.64 -6.49 -10.14
N PRO A 56 -7.92 -6.07 -10.18
CA PRO A 56 -8.28 -4.66 -10.38
C PRO A 56 -7.73 -3.73 -9.30
N ASN A 57 -7.50 -4.25 -8.08
CA ASN A 57 -6.97 -3.47 -6.96
C ASN A 57 -5.46 -3.62 -6.73
N LEU A 58 -4.72 -4.22 -7.67
CA LEU A 58 -3.26 -4.33 -7.63
C LEU A 58 -2.64 -3.75 -8.91
N ALA A 59 -1.56 -3.00 -8.78
CA ALA A 59 -0.77 -2.62 -9.93
C ALA A 59 -0.24 -3.88 -10.62
N ARG A 60 -0.41 -3.96 -11.93
CA ARG A 60 0.08 -5.11 -12.69
C ARG A 60 1.59 -5.01 -12.85
N VAL A 61 2.32 -6.06 -12.46
CA VAL A 61 3.74 -6.23 -12.79
C VAL A 61 3.85 -6.60 -14.26
N LEU A 62 4.42 -5.70 -15.07
CA LEU A 62 4.63 -5.92 -16.51
C LEU A 62 5.86 -6.78 -16.74
N GLU A 63 6.94 -6.46 -16.03
CA GLU A 63 8.25 -7.11 -16.19
C GLU A 63 9.08 -6.95 -14.92
N GLN A 64 10.02 -7.85 -14.70
CA GLN A 64 11.04 -7.70 -13.66
C GLN A 64 12.39 -8.22 -14.14
N GLY A 65 13.45 -7.62 -13.62
CA GLY A 65 14.80 -8.17 -13.72
C GLY A 65 15.48 -8.23 -12.36
N THR A 66 16.79 -8.47 -12.35
CA THR A 66 17.55 -8.79 -11.13
C THR A 66 17.50 -7.71 -10.04
N CYS A 67 17.34 -6.44 -10.43
CA CYS A 67 17.32 -5.31 -9.49
C CYS A 67 16.33 -4.20 -9.90
N TRP A 68 15.25 -4.56 -10.60
CA TRP A 68 14.19 -3.64 -11.00
C TRP A 68 12.90 -4.38 -11.32
N HIS A 69 11.81 -3.62 -11.41
CA HIS A 69 10.55 -4.08 -11.96
C HIS A 69 9.83 -2.92 -12.65
N ALA A 70 8.98 -3.25 -13.63
CA ALA A 70 8.07 -2.34 -14.29
C ALA A 70 6.63 -2.67 -13.92
N LEU A 71 5.87 -1.63 -13.60
CA LEU A 71 4.44 -1.69 -13.31
C LEU A 71 3.66 -0.98 -14.39
N ALA A 72 2.44 -1.43 -14.64
CA ALA A 72 1.48 -0.67 -15.44
C ALA A 72 1.31 0.73 -14.83
N TRP A 73 1.34 1.76 -15.67
CA TRP A 73 1.05 3.11 -15.21
C TRP A 73 -0.40 3.21 -14.76
N ILE A 74 -0.61 3.76 -13.58
CA ILE A 74 -1.94 4.05 -13.05
C ILE A 74 -2.15 5.55 -13.15
N ASP A 75 -3.17 5.93 -13.89
CA ASP A 75 -3.58 7.33 -13.98
C ASP A 75 -4.59 7.64 -12.87
N GLY A 76 -4.15 8.42 -11.89
CA GLY A 76 -4.96 8.78 -10.72
C GLY A 76 -4.11 9.21 -9.53
N PRO A 77 -4.67 10.04 -8.63
CA PRO A 77 -3.95 10.52 -7.46
C PRO A 77 -3.73 9.40 -6.44
N ALA A 78 -2.69 9.52 -5.64
CA ALA A 78 -2.57 8.71 -4.43
C ALA A 78 -3.61 9.14 -3.37
N MET A 79 -4.06 8.23 -2.51
CA MET A 79 -4.93 8.57 -1.38
C MET A 79 -4.27 9.55 -0.38
N SER A 80 -2.96 9.77 -0.47
CA SER A 80 -2.26 10.80 0.30
C SER A 80 -2.44 12.21 -0.24
N GLU A 81 -2.85 12.36 -1.49
CA GLU A 81 -3.05 13.66 -2.11
C GLU A 81 -4.34 14.31 -1.60
N PRO A 82 -4.42 15.66 -1.62
CA PRO A 82 -5.62 16.37 -1.24
C PRO A 82 -6.83 15.91 -2.08
N MET A 83 -7.94 15.64 -1.41
CA MET A 83 -9.22 15.34 -2.06
C MET A 83 -10.07 16.62 -2.12
N ASP A 84 -10.92 16.73 -3.14
CA ASP A 84 -11.90 17.82 -3.25
C ASP A 84 -13.03 17.64 -2.23
N GLY A 85 -12.78 18.14 -1.01
CA GLY A 85 -13.72 18.09 0.10
C GLY A 85 -13.75 16.75 0.84
N PRO A 86 -14.70 16.59 1.79
CA PRO A 86 -14.80 15.38 2.59
C PRO A 86 -15.21 14.17 1.74
N VAL A 87 -14.56 13.04 1.98
CA VAL A 87 -14.89 11.76 1.32
C VAL A 87 -16.17 11.20 1.94
N ALA A 88 -17.16 10.88 1.09
CA ALA A 88 -18.40 10.27 1.55
C ALA A 88 -18.14 8.90 2.22
N PRO A 89 -18.83 8.55 3.32
CA PRO A 89 -18.62 7.27 4.01
C PRO A 89 -18.74 6.04 3.11
N ALA A 90 -19.69 6.06 2.17
CA ALA A 90 -19.87 4.97 1.20
C ALA A 90 -18.65 4.81 0.28
N THR A 91 -18.05 5.92 -0.18
CA THR A 91 -16.84 5.92 -1.00
C THR A 91 -15.64 5.38 -0.22
N LEU A 92 -15.48 5.79 1.03
CA LEU A 92 -14.43 5.28 1.93
C LEU A 92 -14.56 3.76 2.12
N LEU A 93 -15.77 3.26 2.36
CA LEU A 93 -16.01 1.83 2.51
C LEU A 93 -15.74 1.05 1.22
N ALA A 94 -16.13 1.59 0.06
CA ALA A 94 -15.80 1.00 -1.24
C ALA A 94 -14.28 0.95 -1.48
N TRP A 95 -13.55 1.99 -1.09
CA TRP A 95 -12.09 2.00 -1.16
C TRP A 95 -11.46 0.95 -0.26
N MET A 96 -11.95 0.81 0.97
CA MET A 96 -11.46 -0.21 1.89
C MET A 96 -11.79 -1.62 1.41
N ASP A 97 -12.96 -1.84 0.82
CA ASP A 97 -13.33 -3.13 0.23
C ASP A 97 -12.37 -3.51 -0.91
N GLY A 98 -12.11 -2.60 -1.85
CA GLY A 98 -11.17 -2.84 -2.94
C GLY A 98 -9.73 -3.04 -2.48
N LEU A 99 -9.26 -2.23 -1.51
CA LEU A 99 -7.94 -2.42 -0.90
C LEU A 99 -7.80 -3.82 -0.31
N LEU A 100 -8.79 -4.26 0.48
CA LEU A 100 -8.77 -5.57 1.13
C LEU A 100 -8.87 -6.70 0.12
N ALA A 101 -9.65 -6.54 -0.96
CA ALA A 101 -9.68 -7.51 -2.07
C ALA A 101 -8.32 -7.64 -2.76
N GLY A 102 -7.60 -6.54 -2.97
CA GLY A 102 -6.23 -6.57 -3.49
C GLY A 102 -5.25 -7.28 -2.54
N LEU A 103 -5.34 -6.99 -1.23
CA LEU A 103 -4.55 -7.68 -0.22
C LEU A 103 -4.85 -9.18 -0.18
N GLU A 104 -6.13 -9.57 -0.25
CA GLU A 104 -6.55 -10.97 -0.30
C GLU A 104 -5.88 -11.71 -1.46
N ALA A 105 -5.85 -11.11 -2.67
CA ALA A 105 -5.21 -11.70 -3.84
C ALA A 105 -3.69 -11.88 -3.69
N LEU A 106 -3.01 -10.96 -2.97
CA LEU A 106 -1.60 -11.11 -2.58
C LEU A 106 -1.42 -12.24 -1.55
N HIS A 107 -2.24 -12.25 -0.51
CA HIS A 107 -2.16 -13.17 0.61
C HIS A 107 -2.40 -14.62 0.17
N GLN A 108 -3.30 -14.85 -0.79
CA GLN A 108 -3.54 -16.16 -1.40
C GLN A 108 -2.31 -16.74 -2.13
N ARG A 109 -1.35 -15.90 -2.52
CA ARG A 109 -0.03 -16.31 -3.07
C ARG A 109 1.06 -16.44 -1.98
N GLY A 110 0.68 -16.34 -0.71
CA GLY A 110 1.60 -16.36 0.42
C GLY A 110 2.51 -15.13 0.50
N LEU A 111 2.11 -14.02 -0.13
CA LEU A 111 2.84 -12.76 -0.12
C LEU A 111 2.26 -11.79 0.90
N VAL A 112 3.10 -10.92 1.44
CA VAL A 112 2.73 -9.84 2.40
C VAL A 112 3.30 -8.53 1.87
N HIS A 113 2.49 -7.47 1.82
CA HIS A 113 2.83 -6.17 1.22
C HIS A 113 3.79 -5.34 2.07
N ARG A 114 3.55 -5.25 3.39
CA ARG A 114 4.40 -4.64 4.44
C ARG A 114 4.55 -3.12 4.42
N ASP A 115 3.95 -2.41 3.46
CA ASP A 115 3.94 -0.94 3.42
C ASP A 115 2.60 -0.36 2.94
N ILE A 116 1.48 -0.86 3.47
CA ILE A 116 0.17 -0.27 3.18
C ILE A 116 0.06 1.10 3.86
N LYS A 117 -0.17 2.14 3.07
CA LYS A 117 -0.34 3.53 3.49
C LYS A 117 -0.95 4.35 2.35
N PRO A 118 -1.51 5.55 2.60
CA PRO A 118 -2.19 6.33 1.56
C PRO A 118 -1.34 6.61 0.31
N ALA A 119 -0.02 6.80 0.46
CA ALA A 119 0.89 7.07 -0.66
C ALA A 119 1.12 5.87 -1.60
N ASN A 120 0.80 4.65 -1.14
CA ASN A 120 0.98 3.41 -1.91
C ASN A 120 -0.34 2.87 -2.48
N VAL A 121 -1.43 3.62 -2.34
CA VAL A 121 -2.76 3.28 -2.88
C VAL A 121 -3.20 4.41 -3.78
N LEU A 122 -3.29 4.13 -5.08
CA LEU A 122 -3.70 5.08 -6.12
C LEU A 122 -5.20 4.92 -6.42
N LEU A 123 -5.86 5.99 -6.85
CA LEU A 123 -7.28 6.01 -7.20
C LEU A 123 -7.46 6.04 -8.72
N ALA A 124 -7.45 4.88 -9.36
CA ALA A 124 -7.65 4.73 -10.80
C ALA A 124 -9.13 4.90 -11.15
N GLY A 125 -9.53 6.10 -11.58
CA GLY A 125 -10.95 6.41 -11.84
C GLY A 125 -11.84 6.17 -10.60
N GLY A 126 -11.30 6.40 -9.40
CA GLY A 126 -11.98 6.14 -8.12
C GLY A 126 -11.83 4.71 -7.58
N THR A 127 -11.24 3.78 -8.35
CA THR A 127 -10.93 2.42 -7.88
C THR A 127 -9.59 2.40 -7.14
N PRO A 128 -9.49 1.86 -5.91
CA PRO A 128 -8.23 1.79 -5.18
C PRO A 128 -7.30 0.73 -5.81
N VAL A 129 -6.05 1.09 -6.05
CA VAL A 129 -5.02 0.21 -6.64
C VAL A 129 -3.74 0.28 -5.81
N ILE A 130 -3.30 -0.86 -5.27
CA ILE A 130 -2.06 -0.98 -4.52
C ILE A 130 -0.87 -0.98 -5.48
N ALA A 131 0.04 0.00 -5.35
CA ALA A 131 1.03 0.30 -6.38
C ALA A 131 2.52 0.12 -5.99
N ASP A 132 2.87 -0.15 -4.73
CA ASP A 132 4.27 -0.25 -4.30
C ASP A 132 4.66 -1.60 -3.70
N PHE A 133 5.19 -2.49 -4.54
CA PHE A 133 5.64 -3.81 -4.11
C PHE A 133 7.08 -3.86 -3.61
N GLY A 134 7.74 -2.72 -3.37
CA GLY A 134 9.16 -2.67 -3.01
C GLY A 134 9.54 -3.37 -1.69
N LEU A 135 8.56 -3.60 -0.81
CA LEU A 135 8.73 -4.39 0.41
C LEU A 135 8.04 -5.76 0.36
N VAL A 136 7.36 -6.15 -0.71
CA VAL A 136 6.63 -7.42 -0.73
C VAL A 136 7.59 -8.60 -0.50
N CYS A 137 7.21 -9.53 0.37
CA CYS A 137 7.94 -10.77 0.58
C CYS A 137 6.98 -11.92 0.87
N HIS A 138 7.50 -13.16 0.86
CA HIS A 138 6.74 -14.28 1.38
C HIS A 138 6.53 -14.15 2.89
N ALA A 139 5.41 -14.68 3.39
CA ALA A 139 5.17 -14.82 4.82
C ALA A 139 6.31 -15.63 5.48
N GLY A 140 6.73 -15.22 6.67
CA GLY A 140 7.88 -15.78 7.37
C GLY A 140 8.95 -14.73 7.69
N PRO A 141 10.22 -15.15 7.84
CA PRO A 141 11.33 -14.25 8.11
C PRO A 141 11.49 -13.19 7.03
N CYS A 142 11.73 -11.95 7.43
CA CYS A 142 11.78 -10.81 6.53
C CYS A 142 12.71 -9.71 7.06
N ALA A 143 13.20 -8.85 6.17
CA ALA A 143 13.99 -7.69 6.58
C ALA A 143 13.13 -6.68 7.35
N VAL A 144 13.67 -6.12 8.44
CA VAL A 144 13.03 -5.06 9.24
C VAL A 144 13.05 -3.75 8.45
N ARG A 145 11.92 -3.41 7.84
CA ARG A 145 11.67 -2.19 7.06
C ARG A 145 10.21 -1.79 7.24
N GLY A 146 9.85 -0.58 6.81
CA GLY A 146 8.48 -0.09 6.83
C GLY A 146 8.39 1.33 7.37
N THR A 147 7.19 1.88 7.32
CA THR A 147 6.88 3.20 7.87
C THR A 147 6.57 3.05 9.37
N PRO A 148 7.35 3.62 10.32
CA PRO A 148 7.22 3.32 11.75
C PRO A 148 5.79 3.46 12.30
N ALA A 149 5.07 4.49 11.87
CA ALA A 149 3.71 4.75 12.34
C ALA A 149 2.64 3.78 11.80
N SER A 150 2.95 2.99 10.76
CA SER A 150 2.02 2.01 10.17
C SER A 150 2.55 0.58 10.24
N THR A 151 3.70 0.37 10.88
CA THR A 151 4.36 -0.94 10.95
C THR A 151 3.93 -1.66 12.23
N PRO A 152 3.40 -2.89 12.13
CA PRO A 152 3.02 -3.66 13.31
C PRO A 152 4.23 -4.30 14.02
N PRO A 153 4.10 -4.69 15.31
CA PRO A 153 5.23 -5.16 16.13
C PRO A 153 6.01 -6.35 15.55
N GLU A 154 5.33 -7.32 14.95
CA GLU A 154 5.93 -8.51 14.37
C GLU A 154 6.87 -8.21 13.19
N GLN A 155 6.61 -7.13 12.44
CA GLN A 155 7.47 -6.70 11.36
C GLN A 155 8.80 -6.14 11.87
N TRP A 156 8.82 -5.49 13.05
CA TRP A 156 10.06 -5.11 13.73
C TRP A 156 10.83 -6.31 14.29
N ARG A 157 10.11 -7.38 14.63
CA ARG A 157 10.71 -8.66 15.04
C ARG A 157 11.24 -9.47 13.85
N GLY A 158 11.05 -8.99 12.62
CA GLY A 158 11.59 -9.59 11.41
C GLY A 158 10.85 -10.86 10.96
N ARG A 159 9.59 -11.05 11.39
CA ARG A 159 8.75 -12.17 10.92
C ARG A 159 7.32 -11.72 10.75
N VAL A 160 6.74 -11.96 9.58
CA VAL A 160 5.43 -11.42 9.19
C VAL A 160 4.54 -12.49 8.57
N ASP A 161 3.24 -12.25 8.67
CA ASP A 161 2.21 -12.92 7.87
C ASP A 161 1.22 -11.88 7.33
N ALA A 162 0.18 -12.34 6.64
CA ALA A 162 -0.87 -11.51 6.04
C ALA A 162 -1.48 -10.48 7.00
N ARG A 163 -1.55 -10.77 8.30
CA ARG A 163 -2.16 -9.90 9.32
C ARG A 163 -1.35 -8.64 9.58
N ALA A 164 -0.10 -8.58 9.13
CA ALA A 164 0.68 -7.35 9.14
C ALA A 164 0.06 -6.29 8.22
N ASP A 165 -0.43 -6.70 7.04
CA ASP A 165 -1.11 -5.79 6.11
C ASP A 165 -2.48 -5.37 6.63
N LEU A 166 -3.18 -6.24 7.37
CA LEU A 166 -4.48 -5.93 7.97
C LEU A 166 -4.37 -4.87 9.06
N PHE A 167 -3.28 -4.89 9.84
CA PHE A 167 -2.96 -3.81 10.77
C PHE A 167 -2.76 -2.48 10.04
N ALA A 168 -1.94 -2.49 8.99
CA ALA A 168 -1.69 -1.29 8.21
C ALA A 168 -2.95 -0.78 7.49
N ALA A 169 -3.83 -1.67 7.03
CA ALA A 169 -5.16 -1.33 6.52
C ALA A 169 -6.07 -0.73 7.61
N GLY A 170 -6.00 -1.22 8.85
CA GLY A 170 -6.68 -0.62 10.00
C GLY A 170 -6.19 0.80 10.31
N VAL A 171 -4.88 1.05 10.20
CA VAL A 171 -4.29 2.39 10.36
C VAL A 171 -4.80 3.33 9.27
N LEU A 172 -4.86 2.84 8.02
CA LEU A 172 -5.43 3.59 6.90
C LEU A 172 -6.91 3.89 7.11
N LEU A 173 -7.73 2.90 7.51
CA LEU A 173 -9.14 3.08 7.83
C LEU A 173 -9.33 4.17 8.89
N TYR A 174 -8.60 4.10 10.01
CA TYR A 174 -8.66 5.12 11.06
C TYR A 174 -8.41 6.51 10.50
N ARG A 175 -7.38 6.65 9.65
CA ARG A 175 -7.01 7.92 9.06
C ARG A 175 -8.06 8.46 8.10
N LEU A 176 -8.67 7.59 7.30
CA LEU A 176 -9.75 7.98 6.40
C LEU A 176 -10.99 8.44 7.16
N LEU A 177 -11.29 7.81 8.31
CA LEU A 177 -12.45 8.16 9.14
C LEU A 177 -12.25 9.45 9.95
N SER A 178 -11.06 9.67 10.50
CA SER A 178 -10.79 10.77 11.43
C SER A 178 -10.04 11.95 10.83
N GLY A 179 -9.46 11.79 9.63
CA GLY A 179 -8.53 12.74 9.05
C GLY A 179 -7.15 12.78 9.72
N THR A 180 -6.92 12.01 10.79
CA THR A 180 -5.68 12.04 11.59
C THR A 180 -5.04 10.65 11.70
N HIS A 181 -3.74 10.60 11.98
CA HIS A 181 -3.04 9.33 12.16
C HIS A 181 -3.23 8.81 13.60
N PRO A 182 -3.57 7.52 13.84
CA PRO A 182 -3.85 7.01 15.20
C PRO A 182 -2.61 7.01 16.11
N PHE A 183 -1.42 6.87 15.51
CA PHE A 183 -0.13 6.88 16.19
C PHE A 183 0.68 8.09 15.74
N ALA A 184 0.32 9.28 16.21
CA ALA A 184 1.01 10.52 15.88
C ALA A 184 2.28 10.72 16.74
N GLY A 185 3.15 11.63 16.33
CA GLY A 185 4.39 11.97 17.02
C GLY A 185 5.65 11.45 16.32
N THR A 186 6.74 11.38 17.07
CA THR A 186 8.01 10.84 16.62
C THR A 186 7.90 9.33 16.32
N PRO A 187 8.82 8.76 15.52
CA PRO A 187 8.84 7.31 15.28
C PRO A 187 8.86 6.47 16.55
N PHE A 188 9.54 6.94 17.60
CA PHE A 188 9.61 6.25 18.88
C PHE A 188 8.27 6.28 19.63
N GLU A 189 7.61 7.43 19.68
CA GLU A 189 6.29 7.57 20.31
C GLU A 189 5.23 6.72 19.60
N ALA A 190 5.22 6.73 18.27
CA ALA A 190 4.33 5.90 17.47
C ALA A 190 4.57 4.41 17.75
N MET A 191 5.83 3.98 17.75
CA MET A 191 6.21 2.60 18.06
C MET A 191 5.75 2.20 19.47
N ALA A 192 5.98 3.05 20.48
CA ALA A 192 5.56 2.79 21.84
C ALA A 192 4.02 2.67 21.98
N ALA A 193 3.27 3.52 21.28
CA ALA A 193 1.81 3.48 21.25
C ALA A 193 1.27 2.20 20.58
N ILE A 194 1.88 1.79 19.46
CA ILE A 194 1.56 0.55 18.75
C ILE A 194 1.82 -0.67 19.62
N VAL A 195 3.00 -0.77 20.26
CA VAL A 195 3.31 -1.89 21.17
C VAL A 195 2.33 -1.96 22.33
N ALA A 196 1.93 -0.80 22.85
CA ALA A 196 0.98 -0.72 23.94
C ALA A 196 -0.48 -0.95 23.53
N GLY A 197 -0.79 -1.00 22.22
CA GLY A 197 -2.15 -1.08 21.73
C GLY A 197 -3.01 0.11 22.12
N ARG A 198 -2.44 1.33 22.05
CA ARG A 198 -3.12 2.57 22.44
C ARG A 198 -3.27 3.52 21.25
N TRP A 199 -4.49 3.87 20.94
CA TRP A 199 -4.87 4.89 19.96
C TRP A 199 -6.10 5.66 20.48
N PRO A 200 -6.37 6.88 19.97
CA PRO A 200 -7.57 7.62 20.36
C PRO A 200 -8.83 6.87 19.94
N LEU A 201 -9.89 6.95 20.76
CA LEU A 201 -11.16 6.30 20.47
C LEU A 201 -11.84 6.96 19.26
N LEU A 202 -12.37 6.15 18.34
CA LEU A 202 -13.30 6.61 17.30
C LEU A 202 -14.69 6.02 17.57
N PRO A 203 -15.64 6.83 18.08
CA PRO A 203 -16.97 6.36 18.43
C PRO A 203 -17.66 5.59 17.32
N GLY A 204 -18.17 4.41 17.65
CA GLY A 204 -18.84 3.50 16.74
C GLY A 204 -17.91 2.59 15.94
N TRP A 205 -16.59 2.85 15.89
CA TRP A 205 -15.62 2.05 15.13
C TRP A 205 -14.74 1.14 15.98
N GLU A 206 -14.98 1.10 17.28
CA GLU A 206 -14.16 0.41 18.29
C GLU A 206 -13.94 -1.05 17.92
N ALA A 207 -15.02 -1.82 17.72
CA ALA A 207 -14.91 -3.26 17.44
C ALA A 207 -14.10 -3.57 16.18
N VAL A 208 -14.18 -2.72 15.16
CA VAL A 208 -13.41 -2.90 13.91
C VAL A 208 -11.95 -2.55 14.11
N LEU A 209 -11.68 -1.42 14.78
CA LEU A 209 -10.32 -0.95 15.02
C LEU A 209 -9.59 -1.84 16.03
N ASP A 210 -10.26 -2.35 17.06
CA ASP A 210 -9.71 -3.32 18.00
C ASP A 210 -9.31 -4.62 17.28
N ALA A 211 -10.16 -5.10 16.37
CA ALA A 211 -9.86 -6.28 15.56
C ALA A 211 -8.77 -6.03 14.51
N ALA A 212 -8.56 -4.81 14.03
CA ALA A 212 -7.51 -4.53 13.04
C ALA A 212 -6.16 -4.16 13.68
N LEU A 213 -6.18 -3.37 14.76
CA LEU A 213 -5.02 -2.71 15.35
C LEU A 213 -4.46 -3.42 16.60
N ALA A 214 -4.98 -4.60 16.96
CA ALA A 214 -4.43 -5.37 18.07
C ALA A 214 -2.91 -5.59 17.90
N PRO A 215 -2.06 -5.31 18.91
CA PRO A 215 -0.61 -5.47 18.75
C PRO A 215 -0.19 -6.90 18.43
N GLU A 216 -0.88 -7.88 19.01
CA GLU A 216 -0.66 -9.30 18.78
C GLU A 216 -1.43 -9.77 17.53
N PRO A 217 -0.76 -10.28 16.48
CA PRO A 217 -1.42 -10.72 15.25
C PRO A 217 -2.53 -11.76 15.48
N ALA A 218 -2.37 -12.66 16.44
CA ALA A 218 -3.38 -13.67 16.77
C ALA A 218 -4.71 -13.10 17.29
N ARG A 219 -4.70 -11.84 17.75
CA ARG A 219 -5.91 -11.12 18.21
C ARG A 219 -6.54 -10.26 17.12
N ARG A 220 -5.92 -10.18 15.94
CA ARG A 220 -6.47 -9.44 14.80
C ARG A 220 -7.51 -10.24 14.05
N VAL A 221 -8.26 -9.55 13.19
CA VAL A 221 -9.08 -10.15 12.14
C VAL A 221 -8.23 -11.14 11.35
N ALA A 222 -8.81 -12.32 11.08
CA ALA A 222 -8.06 -13.49 10.62
C ALA A 222 -7.43 -13.28 9.23
N ASP A 223 -8.19 -12.67 8.33
CA ASP A 223 -7.82 -12.44 6.94
C ASP A 223 -8.56 -11.22 6.35
N ALA A 224 -8.24 -10.86 5.11
CA ALA A 224 -8.85 -9.74 4.42
C ALA A 224 -10.36 -9.94 4.17
N ALA A 225 -10.82 -11.16 3.89
CA ALA A 225 -12.23 -11.45 3.65
C ALA A 225 -13.10 -11.25 4.90
N ALA A 226 -12.60 -11.67 6.06
CA ALA A 226 -13.21 -11.41 7.35
C ALA A 226 -13.28 -9.90 7.63
N PHE A 227 -12.23 -9.14 7.29
CA PHE A 227 -12.23 -7.68 7.46
C PHE A 227 -13.27 -7.01 6.56
N ARG A 228 -13.38 -7.41 5.29
CA ARG A 228 -14.43 -6.93 4.36
C ARG A 228 -15.83 -7.21 4.90
N THR A 229 -16.05 -8.42 5.43
CA THR A 229 -17.31 -8.81 6.07
C THR A 229 -17.64 -7.93 7.26
N MET A 230 -16.67 -7.65 8.14
CA MET A 230 -16.85 -6.73 9.26
C MET A 230 -17.24 -5.32 8.82
N LEU A 231 -16.67 -4.81 7.72
CA LEU A 231 -17.03 -3.49 7.19
C LEU A 231 -18.44 -3.47 6.57
N SER A 232 -18.78 -4.49 5.78
CA SER A 232 -20.07 -4.57 5.08
C SER A 232 -21.28 -4.76 6.00
N THR A 233 -21.09 -5.45 7.13
CA THR A 233 -22.15 -5.75 8.11
C THR A 233 -22.43 -4.59 9.06
N ARG A 234 -21.62 -3.51 9.01
CA ARG A 234 -21.92 -2.29 9.76
C ARG A 234 -23.20 -1.68 9.21
N LYS A 235 -24.20 -1.55 10.08
CA LYS A 235 -25.33 -0.66 9.82
C LYS A 235 -24.76 0.75 9.70
N GLN A 236 -24.87 1.37 8.52
CA GLN A 236 -24.55 2.78 8.36
C GLN A 236 -25.47 3.56 9.34
N PRO A 237 -24.92 4.47 10.15
CA PRO A 237 -25.75 5.36 10.98
C PRO A 237 -26.62 6.26 10.12
#